data_AF-A0A937ZN50-F1
#
_entry.id   AF-A0A937ZN50-F1
#
_cell.length_a   1.000
_cell.length_b   1.000
_cell.length_c   1.000
_cell.angle_alpha   90.00
_cell.angle_beta   90.00
_cell.angle_gamma   90.00
#
_symmetry.space_group_name_H-M   'P 1'
#
loop_
_entity.id
_entity.type
_entity.pdbx_description
1 polymer ?
#
loop_
_entity_poly.entity_id
_entity_poly.type
_entity_poly.pdbx_seq_one_letter_code
_entity_poly.pdbx_strand_id
1 'polypeptide(L)'
;MAALLFGEPDGDGIAKWFEGARLIAPTLIGLELANACLKKIRRQPDRRAPLLAAFDLFGRMEIEQADIDPAQALRLVEVTGPTAYDAAYLWLAN
;
A
#
# COMPACT_ATOMS: atom_id res chain seq x y z
N MET A 1 -1.59 4.43 -1.99
CA MET A 1 -2.12 4.10 -0.65
C MET A 1 -1.46 4.91 0.47
N ALA A 2 -0.14 4.78 0.70
CA ALA A 2 0.56 5.54 1.75
C ALA A 2 0.38 7.07 1.65
N ALA A 3 0.40 7.62 0.44
CA ALA A 3 0.16 9.04 0.20
C ALA A 3 -1.22 9.51 0.69
N LEU A 4 -2.26 8.69 0.47
CA LEU A 4 -3.61 8.96 0.94
C LEU A 4 -3.69 8.88 2.47
N LEU A 5 -3.22 7.78 3.06
CA LEU A 5 -3.35 7.54 4.50
C LEU A 5 -2.56 8.56 5.33
N PHE A 6 -1.35 8.92 4.89
CA PHE A 6 -0.45 9.78 5.66
C PHE A 6 -0.45 11.25 5.22
N GLY A 7 -1.40 11.65 4.37
CA GLY A 7 -1.56 13.03 3.92
C GLY A 7 -0.33 13.57 3.19
N GLU A 8 0.25 12.78 2.29
CA GLU A 8 1.33 13.25 1.41
C GLU A 8 0.76 14.12 0.28
N PRO A 9 1.57 14.96 -0.39
CA PRO A 9 1.08 15.93 -1.37
C PRO A 9 0.18 15.35 -2.48
N ASP A 10 0.42 14.11 -2.89
CA ASP A 10 -0.37 13.45 -3.95
C ASP A 10 -1.66 12.79 -3.44
N GLY A 11 -1.92 12.81 -2.13
CA GLY A 11 -3.04 12.11 -1.49
C GLY A 11 -4.42 12.52 -2.02
N ASP A 12 -4.67 13.82 -2.14
CA ASP A 12 -5.96 14.36 -2.62
C ASP A 12 -6.22 14.00 -4.09
N GLY A 13 -5.15 13.98 -4.89
CA GLY A 13 -5.22 13.56 -6.29
C GLY A 13 -5.60 12.09 -6.40
N ILE A 14 -4.99 11.23 -5.57
CA ILE A 14 -5.22 9.78 -5.55
C ILE A 14 -6.61 9.43 -5.00
N ALA A 15 -7.14 10.20 -4.02
CA ALA A 15 -8.46 9.95 -3.44
C ALA A 15 -9.58 9.87 -4.50
N LYS A 16 -9.49 10.70 -5.55
CA LYS A 16 -10.47 10.71 -6.65
C LYS A 16 -10.49 9.41 -7.45
N TRP A 17 -9.39 8.67 -7.49
CA TRP A 17 -9.31 7.39 -8.20
C TRP A 17 -9.95 6.25 -7.40
N PHE A 18 -10.18 6.46 -6.10
CA PHE A 18 -10.72 5.47 -5.20
C PHE A 18 -12.25 5.55 -5.14
N GLU A 19 -12.82 6.70 -5.49
CA GLU A 19 -14.26 6.91 -5.49
C GLU A 19 -14.96 6.00 -6.51
N GLY A 20 -15.82 5.10 -6.02
CA GLY A 20 -16.54 4.13 -6.84
C GLY A 20 -15.68 2.98 -7.40
N ALA A 21 -14.40 2.91 -7.08
CA ALA A 21 -13.51 1.85 -7.53
C ALA A 21 -13.55 0.64 -6.58
N ARG A 22 -13.49 -0.58 -7.15
CA ARG A 22 -13.17 -1.78 -6.37
C ARG A 22 -11.66 -1.79 -6.15
N LEU A 23 -11.24 -1.71 -4.89
CA LEU A 23 -9.83 -1.73 -4.53
C LEU A 23 -9.39 -3.18 -4.28
N ILE A 24 -8.33 -3.59 -4.97
CA ILE A 24 -7.66 -4.89 -4.74
C ILE A 24 -6.19 -4.64 -4.47
N ALA A 25 -5.61 -5.39 -3.53
CA ALA A 25 -4.20 -5.31 -3.21
C ALA A 25 -3.65 -6.68 -2.78
N PRO A 26 -2.34 -6.93 -2.92
CA PRO A 26 -1.70 -8.09 -2.33
C PRO A 26 -1.82 -8.10 -0.80
N THR A 27 -1.91 -9.26 -0.16
CA THR A 27 -1.92 -9.38 1.33
C THR A 27 -0.71 -8.73 2.01
N LEU A 28 0.40 -8.50 1.28
CA LEU A 28 1.58 -7.81 1.80
C LEU A 28 1.41 -6.28 2.01
N ILE A 29 0.37 -5.64 1.43
CA ILE A 29 0.16 -4.18 1.53
C ILE A 29 0.13 -3.69 2.98
N GLY A 30 -0.45 -4.48 3.90
CA GLY A 30 -0.52 -4.13 5.31
C GLY A 30 0.86 -3.98 5.96
N LEU A 31 1.80 -4.86 5.61
CA LEU A 31 3.18 -4.80 6.09
C LEU A 31 3.95 -3.63 5.47
N GLU A 32 3.70 -3.32 4.20
CA GLU A 32 4.30 -2.15 3.55
C GLU A 32 3.84 -0.84 4.20
N LEU A 33 2.53 -0.72 4.47
CA LEU A 33 1.96 0.43 5.16
C LEU A 33 2.45 0.55 6.61
N ALA A 34 2.60 -0.57 7.33
CA ALA A 34 3.16 -0.57 8.68
C ALA A 34 4.61 -0.07 8.67
N ASN A 35 5.43 -0.55 7.72
CA ASN A 35 6.80 -0.09 7.54
C ASN A 35 6.86 1.40 7.15
N ALA A 36 5.97 1.87 6.28
CA ALA A 36 5.86 3.29 5.93
C ALA A 36 5.48 4.15 7.15
N CYS A 37 4.51 3.70 7.95
CA CYS A 37 4.10 4.36 9.20
C CYS A 37 5.28 4.44 10.18
N LEU A 38 6.00 3.34 10.41
CA LEU A 38 7.17 3.30 11.30
C LEU A 38 8.28 4.25 10.84
N LYS A 39 8.59 4.28 9.53
CA LYS A 39 9.57 5.22 8.96
C LYS A 39 9.17 6.68 9.24
N LYS A 40 7.87 7.00 9.15
CA LYS A 40 7.35 8.34 9.46
C LYS A 40 7.43 8.66 10.95
N ILE A 41 7.05 7.72 11.84
CA ILE A 41 7.15 7.88 13.30
C ILE A 41 8.60 8.16 13.70
N ARG A 42 9.57 7.42 13.13
CA ARG A 42 11.00 7.63 13.42
C ARG A 42 11.49 9.01 12.99
N ARG A 43 10.95 9.55 11.90
CA ARG A 43 11.29 10.90 11.40
C ARG A 43 10.57 12.02 12.16
N GLN A 44 9.36 11.75 12.67
CA GLN A 44 8.48 12.71 13.35
C GLN A 44 7.86 12.06 14.61
N PRO A 45 8.64 11.84 15.68
CA PRO A 45 8.15 11.12 16.87
C PRO A 45 6.93 11.78 17.53
N ASP A 46 6.86 13.11 17.53
CA ASP A 46 5.75 13.89 18.08
C ASP A 46 4.42 13.63 17.35
N ARG A 47 4.49 13.12 16.12
CA ARG A 47 3.31 12.74 15.32
C ARG A 47 2.93 11.27 15.43
N ARG A 48 3.47 10.54 16.41
CA ARG A 48 3.18 9.11 16.58
C ARG A 48 1.68 8.81 16.64
N ALA A 49 0.93 9.50 17.50
CA ALA A 49 -0.50 9.26 17.67
C ALA A 49 -1.29 9.49 16.37
N PRO A 50 -1.18 10.65 15.67
CA PRO A 50 -1.89 10.84 14.42
C PRO A 50 -1.44 9.89 13.30
N LEU A 51 -0.18 9.45 13.26
CA LEU A 51 0.30 8.47 12.28
C LEU A 51 -0.29 7.06 12.51
N LEU A 52 -0.45 6.65 13.77
CA LEU A 52 -1.12 5.39 14.10
C LEU A 52 -2.62 5.46 13.77
N ALA A 53 -3.29 6.56 14.12
CA ALA A 53 -4.69 6.75 13.76
C ALA A 53 -4.90 6.74 12.24
N ALA A 54 -3.98 7.33 11.47
CA ALA A 54 -3.98 7.26 10.01
C ALA A 54 -3.78 5.82 9.49
N PHE A 55 -2.87 5.05 10.11
CA PHE A 55 -2.69 3.64 9.77
C PHE A 55 -3.97 2.82 10.05
N ASP A 56 -4.66 3.08 11.15
CA ASP A 56 -5.91 2.39 11.50
C ASP A 56 -7.03 2.60 10.46
N LEU A 57 -6.98 3.69 9.68
CA LEU A 57 -7.93 3.91 8.58
C LEU A 57 -7.82 2.84 7.50
N PHE A 58 -6.63 2.26 7.28
CA PHE A 58 -6.44 1.17 6.32
C PHE A 58 -7.37 -0.01 6.61
N GLY A 59 -7.50 -0.41 7.88
CA GLY A 59 -8.39 -1.50 8.29
C GLY A 59 -9.89 -1.21 8.12
N ARG A 60 -10.25 0.05 7.81
CA ARG A 60 -11.64 0.48 7.56
C ARG A 60 -11.91 0.65 6.07
N MET A 61 -10.91 0.53 5.20
CA MET A 61 -11.08 0.64 3.76
C MET A 61 -11.59 -0.69 3.20
N GLU A 62 -12.49 -0.63 2.23
CA GLU A 62 -12.97 -1.80 1.49
C GLU A 62 -11.92 -2.22 0.44
N ILE A 63 -10.82 -2.79 0.91
CA ILE A 63 -9.74 -3.32 0.05
C ILE A 63 -9.79 -4.83 0.09
N GLU A 64 -10.05 -5.44 -1.06
CA GLU A 64 -9.93 -6.87 -1.24
C GLU A 64 -8.45 -7.26 -1.23
N GLN A 65 -8.08 -8.15 -0.29
CA GLN A 65 -6.73 -8.66 -0.22
C GLN A 65 -6.64 -9.99 -0.94
N ALA A 66 -5.71 -10.08 -1.89
CA ALA A 66 -5.45 -11.27 -2.67
C ALA A 66 -4.12 -11.90 -2.27
N ASP A 67 -4.14 -13.22 -2.11
CA ASP A 67 -2.91 -13.99 -1.97
C ASP A 67 -2.17 -14.02 -3.30
N ILE A 68 -0.84 -13.92 -3.21
CA ILE A 68 0.04 -13.85 -4.36
C ILE A 68 0.82 -15.14 -4.44
N ASP A 69 0.86 -15.76 -5.63
CA ASP A 69 1.79 -16.84 -5.92
C ASP A 69 3.22 -16.25 -6.06
N PRO A 70 4.14 -16.54 -5.13
CA PRO A 70 5.51 -16.01 -5.19
C PRO A 70 6.26 -16.43 -6.47
N ALA A 71 5.92 -17.59 -7.04
CA ALA A 71 6.54 -18.06 -8.27
C ALA A 71 6.09 -17.24 -9.49
N GLN A 72 4.84 -16.76 -9.51
CA GLN A 72 4.35 -15.84 -10.54
C GLN A 72 4.99 -14.46 -10.40
N ALA A 73 5.08 -13.94 -9.16
CA ALA A 73 5.73 -12.67 -8.89
C ALA A 73 7.20 -12.69 -9.33
N LEU A 74 7.93 -13.78 -9.05
CA LEU A 74 9.32 -13.96 -9.50
C LEU A 74 9.45 -13.88 -11.02
N ARG A 75 8.59 -14.58 -11.77
CA ARG A 75 8.60 -14.53 -13.24
C ARG A 75 8.36 -13.12 -13.77
N LEU A 76 7.45 -12.37 -13.14
CA LEU A 76 7.19 -10.97 -13.53
C LEU A 76 8.39 -10.07 -13.25
N VAL A 77 9.09 -10.25 -12.12
CA VAL A 77 10.31 -9.49 -11.81
C VAL A 77 11.38 -9.68 -12.87
N GLU A 78 11.63 -10.92 -13.31
CA GLU A 78 12.65 -11.21 -14.33
C GLU A 78 12.39 -10.48 -15.64
N VAL A 79 11.12 -10.23 -15.96
CA VAL A 79 10.71 -9.58 -17.21
C VAL A 79 10.60 -8.06 -17.06
N THR A 80 10.19 -7.55 -15.90
CA THR A 80 9.80 -6.13 -15.71
C THR A 80 10.82 -5.31 -14.91
N GLY A 81 11.70 -5.96 -14.14
CA GLY A 81 12.76 -5.31 -13.35
C GLY A 81 12.42 -4.70 -11.97
N PRO A 82 11.18 -4.64 -11.44
CA PRO A 82 10.92 -4.12 -10.11
C PRO A 82 11.13 -5.22 -9.05
N THR A 83 10.90 -4.93 -7.77
CA THR A 83 11.03 -5.97 -6.73
C THR A 83 9.90 -7.00 -6.78
N ALA A 84 10.07 -8.16 -6.15
CA ALA A 84 8.98 -9.16 -6.04
C ALA A 84 7.73 -8.60 -5.34
N TYR A 85 7.90 -7.63 -4.44
CA TYR A 85 6.80 -6.92 -3.81
C TYR A 85 6.04 -6.05 -4.82
N ASP A 86 6.75 -5.28 -5.64
CA ASP A 86 6.13 -4.45 -6.69
C ASP A 86 5.48 -5.32 -7.78
N ALA A 87 6.11 -6.43 -8.15
CA ALA A 87 5.58 -7.37 -9.14
C ALA A 87 4.30 -8.06 -8.68
N ALA A 88 4.06 -8.17 -7.37
CA ALA A 88 2.78 -8.67 -6.85
C ALA A 88 1.60 -7.77 -7.24
N TYR A 89 1.80 -6.46 -7.28
CA TYR A 89 0.77 -5.53 -7.77
C TYR A 89 0.57 -5.64 -9.28
N LEU A 90 1.65 -5.85 -10.05
CA LEU A 90 1.54 -6.09 -11.49
C LEU A 90 0.80 -7.40 -11.81
N TRP A 91 0.97 -8.42 -10.98
CA TRP A 91 0.26 -9.69 -11.14
C TRP A 91 -1.25 -9.53 -11.00
N LEU A 92 -1.71 -8.73 -10.02
CA LEU A 92 -3.15 -8.46 -9.82
C LEU A 92 -3.78 -7.58 -10.90
N ALA A 93 -2.95 -6.84 -11.66
CA ALA A 93 -3.41 -5.95 -12.71
C ALA A 93 -3.52 -6.64 -14.10
N ASN A 94 -3.17 -7.93 -14.19
CA ASN A 94 -3.28 -8.77 -15.39
C ASN A 94 -4.48 -9.72 -15.31
#